data_AF-A0AAP6H3E5-F1
#
_entry.id   AF-A0AAP6H3E5-F1
#
_cell.length_a   1.000
_cell.length_b   1.000
_cell.length_c   1.000
_cell.angle_alpha   90.00
_cell.angle_beta   90.00
_cell.angle_gamma   90.00
#
_symmetry.space_group_name_H-M   'P 1'
#
loop_
_entity.id
_entity.type
_entity.pdbx_description
1 polymer ?
#
loop_
_entity_poly.entity_id
_entity_poly.type
_entity_poly.pdbx_seq_one_letter_code
_entity_poly.pdbx_strand_id
1 'polypeptide(L)'
;MKIAGATTALVHTLRLILLCTLLLTMGGCSRMSESWKEEVRLSDGRLIVVKRTAKGTITRDIAMRATGWKPKETTLRIAQVDGAAKPPVWRSFLIPVVMDYDPASSTWSVVATYMWCSTWYDMGRPTSPYVQYISVGGEAWRVVPLQPGLVGRRANLLTHIRPTGESGLVREQYKEMHWRTSSDQYKSISMSWKTNC
;
A
#
# COMPACT_ATOMS: atom_id res chain seq x y z
N MET A 1 30.31 -21.53 -58.22
CA MET A 1 29.93 -22.02 -56.86
C MET A 1 30.18 -20.92 -55.82
N LYS A 2 29.16 -20.12 -55.47
CA LYS A 2 29.21 -19.13 -54.37
C LYS A 2 27.87 -19.10 -53.61
N ILE A 3 27.36 -20.27 -53.24
CA ILE A 3 26.04 -20.40 -52.59
C ILE A 3 26.17 -20.75 -51.09
N ALA A 4 27.34 -21.24 -50.64
CA ALA A 4 27.52 -21.76 -49.29
C ALA A 4 27.75 -20.71 -48.17
N GLY A 5 28.16 -19.48 -48.52
CA GLY A 5 28.48 -18.44 -47.52
C GLY A 5 27.30 -17.54 -47.09
N ALA A 6 26.25 -17.45 -47.92
CA ALA A 6 25.08 -16.62 -47.63
C ALA A 6 24.14 -17.28 -46.60
N THR A 7 24.11 -18.61 -46.55
CA THR A 7 23.25 -19.38 -45.64
C THR A 7 23.73 -19.36 -44.19
N THR A 8 25.03 -19.40 -43.94
CA THR A 8 25.60 -19.35 -42.59
C THR A 8 25.45 -17.97 -41.94
N ALA A 9 25.60 -16.89 -42.71
CA ALA A 9 25.38 -15.52 -42.25
C ALA A 9 23.90 -15.25 -41.91
N LEU A 10 22.98 -15.79 -42.71
CA LEU A 10 21.53 -15.70 -42.47
C LEU A 10 21.11 -16.47 -41.22
N VAL A 11 21.67 -17.67 -41.01
CA VAL A 11 21.40 -18.48 -39.80
C VAL A 11 21.96 -17.82 -38.53
N HIS A 12 23.13 -17.19 -38.61
CA HIS A 12 23.69 -16.45 -37.47
C HIS A 12 22.88 -15.21 -37.11
N THR A 13 22.44 -14.45 -38.11
CA THR A 13 21.56 -13.29 -37.88
C THR A 13 20.21 -13.70 -37.32
N LEU A 14 19.60 -14.78 -37.82
CA LEU A 14 18.36 -15.33 -37.26
C LEU A 14 18.52 -15.77 -35.79
N ARG A 15 19.63 -16.46 -35.46
CA ARG A 15 19.93 -16.88 -34.08
C ARG A 15 20.14 -15.70 -33.15
N LEU A 16 20.81 -14.65 -33.61
CA LEU A 16 21.02 -13.43 -32.83
C LEU A 16 19.70 -12.70 -32.56
N ILE A 17 18.83 -12.60 -33.57
CA ILE A 17 17.50 -12.00 -33.43
C ILE A 17 16.65 -12.80 -32.43
N LEU A 18 16.67 -14.14 -32.52
CA LEU A 18 15.99 -15.02 -31.57
C LEU A 18 16.52 -14.89 -30.14
N LEU A 19 17.84 -14.73 -29.95
CA LEU A 19 18.42 -14.50 -28.64
C LEU A 19 18.05 -13.11 -28.08
N CYS A 20 18.05 -12.08 -28.93
CA CYS A 20 17.64 -10.73 -28.54
C CYS A 20 16.14 -10.65 -28.21
N THR A 21 15.28 -11.34 -28.96
CA THR A 21 13.84 -11.41 -28.62
C THR A 21 13.60 -12.22 -27.34
N LEU A 22 14.35 -13.30 -27.11
CA LEU A 22 14.30 -14.06 -25.85
C LEU A 22 14.71 -13.19 -24.65
N LEU A 23 15.79 -12.42 -24.78
CA LEU A 23 16.26 -11.49 -23.73
C LEU A 23 15.26 -10.35 -23.47
N LEU A 24 14.55 -9.87 -24.49
CA LEU A 24 13.49 -8.85 -24.34
C LEU A 24 12.23 -9.41 -23.65
N THR A 25 11.94 -10.71 -23.76
CA THR A 25 10.81 -11.34 -23.04
C THR A 25 11.07 -11.58 -21.55
N MET A 26 12.32 -11.49 -21.08
CA MET A 26 12.67 -11.64 -19.66
C MET A 26 12.48 -10.36 -18.83
N GLY A 27 12.05 -9.26 -19.45
CA GLY A 27 11.82 -7.96 -18.80
C GLY A 27 10.46 -7.78 -18.15
N GLY A 28 9.87 -8.83 -17.54
CA GLY A 28 8.60 -8.74 -16.83
C GLY A 28 8.71 -8.05 -15.47
N CYS A 29 9.19 -6.80 -15.41
CA CYS A 29 9.27 -6.05 -14.16
C CYS A 29 7.85 -5.73 -13.67
N SER A 30 7.36 -6.50 -12.71
CA SER A 30 5.98 -6.45 -12.19
C SER A 30 5.72 -5.24 -11.26
N ARG A 31 6.06 -4.02 -11.70
CA ARG A 31 5.85 -2.80 -10.93
C ARG A 31 4.36 -2.49 -10.81
N MET A 32 3.90 -2.21 -9.59
CA MET A 32 2.57 -1.68 -9.29
C MET A 32 2.70 -0.18 -8.98
N SER A 33 1.83 0.66 -9.53
CA SER A 33 1.77 2.08 -9.22
C SER A 33 0.35 2.61 -9.37
N GLU A 34 -0.36 2.71 -8.26
CA GLU A 34 -1.77 3.07 -8.22
C GLU A 34 -2.01 4.43 -7.55
N SER A 35 -3.08 5.10 -7.96
CA SER A 35 -3.57 6.35 -7.36
C SER A 35 -5.10 6.39 -7.37
N TRP A 36 -5.70 6.61 -6.21
CA TRP A 36 -7.16 6.69 -6.07
C TRP A 36 -7.54 7.74 -5.02
N LYS A 37 -8.83 8.06 -4.96
CA LYS A 37 -9.43 8.81 -3.85
C LYS A 37 -10.20 7.86 -2.95
N GLU A 38 -10.31 8.22 -1.69
CA GLU A 38 -10.98 7.37 -0.71
C GLU A 38 -11.76 8.20 0.31
N GLU A 39 -13.02 7.83 0.55
CA GLU A 39 -13.85 8.41 1.61
C GLU A 39 -13.40 7.88 2.98
N VAL A 40 -13.14 8.75 3.94
CA VAL A 40 -12.69 8.38 5.30
C VAL A 40 -13.59 9.05 6.32
N ARG A 41 -14.23 8.25 7.17
CA ARG A 41 -15.02 8.74 8.29
C ARG A 41 -14.17 8.87 9.54
N LEU A 42 -14.05 10.09 10.04
CA LEU A 42 -13.31 10.43 11.25
C LEU A 42 -14.11 10.02 12.51
N SER A 43 -13.47 10.04 13.68
CA SER A 43 -14.12 9.72 14.95
C SER A 43 -15.26 10.65 15.31
N ASP A 44 -15.14 11.93 14.93
CA ASP A 44 -16.19 12.95 15.10
C ASP A 44 -17.35 12.84 14.09
N GLY A 45 -17.33 11.82 13.22
CA GLY A 45 -18.39 11.55 12.25
C GLY A 45 -18.25 12.26 10.91
N ARG A 46 -17.32 13.23 10.77
CA ARG A 46 -17.06 13.91 9.49
C ARG A 46 -16.56 12.92 8.45
N LEU A 47 -17.11 13.04 7.24
CA LEU A 47 -16.67 12.28 6.07
C LEU A 47 -15.76 13.16 5.22
N ILE A 48 -14.51 12.76 5.07
CA ILE A 48 -13.53 13.47 4.24
C ILE A 48 -13.13 12.60 3.04
N VAL A 49 -12.49 13.20 2.04
CA VAL A 49 -11.87 12.48 0.93
C VAL A 49 -10.37 12.67 0.97
N VAL A 50 -9.63 11.57 0.96
CA VAL A 50 -8.16 11.57 0.89
C VAL A 50 -7.70 11.06 -0.47
N LYS A 51 -6.58 11.58 -0.96
CA LYS A 51 -5.91 11.05 -2.15
C LYS A 51 -4.79 10.11 -1.72
N ARG A 52 -4.80 8.90 -2.26
CA ARG A 52 -3.82 7.85 -1.95
C ARG A 52 -2.99 7.50 -3.15
N THR A 53 -1.77 7.04 -2.89
CA THR A 53 -0.98 6.32 -3.88
C THR A 53 -0.36 5.09 -3.25
N ALA A 54 -0.12 4.05 -4.06
CA ALA A 54 0.66 2.89 -3.65
C ALA A 54 1.59 2.45 -4.78
N LYS A 55 2.85 2.19 -4.41
CA LYS A 55 3.87 1.67 -5.31
C LYS A 55 4.47 0.41 -4.72
N GLY A 56 4.77 -0.55 -5.57
CA GLY A 56 5.31 -1.82 -5.14
C GLY A 56 5.62 -2.76 -6.29
N THR A 57 5.67 -4.04 -5.95
CA THR A 57 5.93 -5.11 -6.91
C THR A 57 4.86 -6.19 -6.74
N ILE A 58 4.19 -6.58 -7.83
CA ILE A 58 3.18 -7.64 -7.82
C ILE A 58 3.90 -8.98 -7.62
N THR A 59 3.40 -9.77 -6.66
CA THR A 59 3.83 -11.16 -6.47
C THR A 59 2.99 -12.08 -7.36
N ARG A 60 3.61 -13.13 -7.90
CA ARG A 60 2.95 -14.06 -8.82
C ARG A 60 3.12 -15.51 -8.38
N ASP A 61 2.15 -16.35 -8.71
CA ASP A 61 2.27 -17.81 -8.59
C ASP A 61 3.06 -18.41 -9.76
N ILE A 62 3.26 -19.74 -9.74
CA ILE A 62 3.91 -20.49 -10.81
C ILE A 62 3.19 -20.39 -12.16
N ALA A 63 1.91 -20.05 -12.17
CA ALA A 63 1.09 -19.83 -13.35
C ALA A 63 1.07 -18.35 -13.78
N MET A 64 1.99 -17.53 -13.24
CA MET A 64 2.12 -16.10 -13.50
C MET A 64 0.90 -15.24 -13.09
N ARG A 65 -0.04 -15.77 -12.30
CA ARG A 65 -1.20 -15.03 -11.80
C ARG A 65 -0.79 -14.16 -10.62
N ALA A 66 -1.33 -12.94 -10.55
CA ALA A 66 -1.07 -12.05 -9.43
C ALA A 66 -1.66 -12.63 -8.14
N THR A 67 -0.82 -12.85 -7.13
CA THR A 67 -1.20 -13.39 -5.82
C THR A 67 -1.21 -12.34 -4.72
N GLY A 68 -0.63 -11.17 -4.98
CA GLY A 68 -0.47 -10.09 -4.01
C GLY A 68 0.51 -9.04 -4.50
N TRP A 69 1.02 -8.23 -3.58
CA TRP A 69 2.03 -7.24 -3.89
C TRP A 69 2.92 -6.93 -2.67
N LYS A 70 4.15 -6.51 -2.93
CA LYS A 70 5.10 -6.04 -1.92
C LYS A 70 5.15 -4.51 -1.93
N PRO A 71 4.71 -3.83 -0.86
CA PRO A 71 4.76 -2.38 -0.80
C PRO A 71 6.21 -1.88 -0.77
N LYS A 72 6.44 -0.82 -1.55
CA LYS A 72 7.64 0.02 -1.46
C LYS A 72 7.32 1.40 -0.93
N GLU A 73 6.13 1.90 -1.27
CA GLU A 73 5.67 3.22 -0.84
C GLU A 73 4.15 3.27 -0.87
N THR A 74 3.56 3.83 0.18
CA THR A 74 2.17 4.24 0.27
C THR A 74 2.12 5.70 0.67
N THR A 75 1.12 6.44 0.19
CA THR A 75 0.91 7.83 0.60
C THR A 75 -0.54 8.12 0.96
N LEU A 76 -0.72 9.10 1.83
CA LEU A 76 -2.01 9.72 2.14
C LEU A 76 -1.85 11.23 2.03
N ARG A 77 -2.66 11.86 1.17
CA ARG A 77 -2.77 13.31 1.06
C ARG A 77 -4.17 13.74 1.44
N ILE A 78 -4.24 14.62 2.42
CA ILE A 78 -5.47 15.13 3.00
C ILE A 78 -5.76 16.47 2.33
N ALA A 79 -7.00 16.67 1.88
CA ALA A 79 -7.44 17.98 1.41
C ALA A 79 -7.52 18.97 2.57
N GLN A 80 -7.75 20.26 2.30
CA GLN A 80 -8.07 21.17 3.39
C GLN A 80 -9.39 20.73 4.02
N VAL A 81 -9.42 20.65 5.35
CA VAL A 81 -10.60 20.32 6.15
C VAL A 81 -10.84 21.49 7.10
N ASP A 82 -12.08 21.97 7.17
CA ASP A 82 -12.41 23.13 8.00
C ASP A 82 -12.13 22.84 9.49
N GLY A 83 -11.51 23.80 10.16
CA GLY A 83 -11.10 23.67 11.56
C GLY A 83 -9.94 22.69 11.80
N ALA A 84 -9.25 22.23 10.75
CA ALA A 84 -8.10 21.35 10.88
C ALA A 84 -6.85 21.89 10.16
N ALA A 85 -5.74 21.94 10.89
CA ALA A 85 -4.44 22.26 10.31
C ALA A 85 -4.06 21.17 9.31
N LYS A 86 -3.70 21.56 8.08
CA LYS A 86 -3.41 20.60 7.00
C LYS A 86 -2.02 19.98 7.20
N PRO A 87 -1.90 18.66 7.37
CA PRO A 87 -0.61 18.01 7.54
C PRO A 87 0.10 17.85 6.18
N PRO A 88 1.42 17.63 6.17
CA PRO A 88 2.13 17.24 4.96
C PRO A 88 1.64 15.86 4.47
N VAL A 89 2.07 15.46 3.28
CA VAL A 89 1.75 14.13 2.75
C VAL A 89 2.37 13.06 3.65
N TRP A 90 1.55 12.18 4.21
CA TRP A 90 2.04 11.01 4.92
C TRP A 90 2.61 10.01 3.91
N ARG A 91 3.77 9.42 4.21
CA ARG A 91 4.48 8.47 3.35
C ARG A 91 5.11 7.38 4.21
N SER A 92 4.92 6.12 3.83
CA SER A 92 5.55 4.96 4.48
C SER A 92 5.64 3.78 3.52
N PHE A 93 6.39 2.73 3.87
CA PHE A 93 6.26 1.42 3.22
C PHE A 93 5.17 0.55 3.88
N LEU A 94 4.60 1.01 5.00
CA LEU A 94 3.50 0.35 5.71
C LEU A 94 2.15 0.60 5.02
N ILE A 95 1.17 -0.24 5.34
CA ILE A 95 -0.21 -0.14 4.87
C ILE A 95 -1.01 0.66 5.91
N PRO A 96 -1.53 1.85 5.58
CA PRO A 96 -2.35 2.59 6.53
C PRO A 96 -3.74 1.92 6.66
N VAL A 97 -4.21 1.83 7.90
CA VAL A 97 -5.43 1.11 8.30
C VAL A 97 -6.48 2.08 8.85
N VAL A 98 -6.03 3.00 9.70
CA VAL A 98 -6.88 4.04 10.30
C VAL A 98 -6.25 5.39 10.03
N MET A 99 -7.11 6.37 9.73
CA MET A 99 -6.79 7.78 9.79
C MET A 99 -7.84 8.50 10.63
N ASP A 100 -7.41 9.39 11.51
CA ASP A 100 -8.30 10.14 12.38
C ASP A 100 -7.78 11.56 12.66
N TYR A 101 -8.66 12.40 13.21
CA TYR A 101 -8.33 13.74 13.66
C TYR A 101 -8.93 14.00 15.03
N ASP A 102 -8.08 14.45 15.96
CA ASP A 102 -8.51 14.97 17.24
C ASP A 102 -8.55 16.50 17.19
N PRO A 103 -9.74 17.14 17.21
CA PRO A 103 -9.86 18.59 17.22
C PRO A 103 -9.37 19.24 18.52
N ALA A 104 -9.41 18.53 19.66
CA ALA A 104 -9.00 19.10 20.95
C ALA A 104 -7.50 19.36 21.00
N SER A 105 -6.71 18.51 20.34
CA SER A 105 -5.25 18.63 20.26
C SER A 105 -4.73 19.06 18.88
N SER A 106 -5.63 19.34 17.92
CA SER A 106 -5.27 19.63 16.51
C SER A 106 -4.34 18.57 15.92
N THR A 107 -4.62 17.29 16.19
CA THR A 107 -3.73 16.18 15.85
C THR A 107 -4.34 15.26 14.82
N TRP A 108 -3.67 15.14 13.67
CA TRP A 108 -3.93 14.04 12.74
C TRP A 108 -3.19 12.79 13.19
N SER A 109 -3.87 11.64 13.13
CA SER A 109 -3.30 10.33 13.39
C SER A 109 -3.45 9.43 12.18
N VAL A 110 -2.40 8.68 11.85
CA VAL A 110 -2.43 7.56 10.91
C VAL A 110 -1.88 6.34 11.61
N VAL A 111 -2.68 5.27 11.69
CA VAL A 111 -2.22 3.96 12.15
C VAL A 111 -1.99 3.08 10.95
N ALA A 112 -0.79 2.52 10.86
CA ALA A 112 -0.38 1.66 9.75
C ALA A 112 0.16 0.32 10.27
N THR A 113 0.12 -0.70 9.42
CA THR A 113 0.62 -2.04 9.72
C THR A 113 1.43 -2.60 8.54
N TYR A 114 2.10 -3.72 8.74
CA TYR A 114 2.87 -4.39 7.70
C TYR A 114 2.01 -5.36 6.89
N MET A 115 2.47 -5.66 5.67
CA MET A 115 1.86 -6.68 4.81
C MET A 115 2.63 -8.01 4.83
N TRP A 116 3.94 -7.95 5.04
CA TRP A 116 4.82 -9.11 4.94
C TRP A 116 5.60 -9.29 6.24
N CYS A 117 5.81 -10.56 6.63
CA CYS A 117 6.58 -10.90 7.83
C CYS A 117 8.03 -10.40 7.80
N SER A 118 8.64 -10.37 6.61
CA SER A 118 9.95 -9.74 6.42
C SER A 118 9.97 -8.30 6.91
N THR A 119 8.94 -7.51 6.60
CA THR A 119 8.82 -6.14 7.07
C THR A 119 8.73 -6.07 8.60
N TRP A 120 7.98 -6.98 9.24
CA TRP A 120 7.91 -7.03 10.70
C TRP A 120 9.26 -7.42 11.34
N TYR A 121 9.99 -8.34 10.73
CA TYR A 121 11.36 -8.69 11.15
C TYR A 121 12.31 -7.49 11.00
N ASP A 122 12.25 -6.78 9.88
CA ASP A 122 13.08 -5.60 9.61
C ASP A 122 12.77 -4.44 10.58
N MET A 123 11.55 -4.38 11.10
CA MET A 123 11.13 -3.42 12.14
C MET A 123 11.58 -3.82 13.56
N GLY A 124 12.30 -4.94 13.73
CA GLY A 124 12.78 -5.39 15.04
C GLY A 124 11.76 -6.17 15.85
N ARG A 125 10.76 -6.79 15.20
CA ARG A 125 9.74 -7.64 15.84
C ARG A 125 8.96 -6.94 16.96
N PRO A 126 8.40 -5.74 16.72
CA PRO A 126 7.62 -5.04 17.74
C PRO A 126 6.43 -5.91 18.18
N THR A 127 6.11 -5.83 19.47
CA THR A 127 4.94 -6.54 20.04
C THR A 127 3.66 -6.15 19.32
N SER A 128 3.44 -4.84 19.13
CA SER A 128 2.31 -4.32 18.34
C SER A 128 2.61 -4.44 16.85
N PRO A 129 1.66 -4.95 16.02
CA PRO A 129 1.79 -4.92 14.57
C PRO A 129 1.46 -3.54 13.98
N TYR A 130 1.07 -2.58 14.82
CA TYR A 130 0.69 -1.24 14.43
C TYR A 130 1.76 -0.21 14.79
N VAL A 131 1.96 0.73 13.88
CA VAL A 131 2.74 1.94 14.08
C VAL A 131 1.81 3.13 13.93
N GLN A 132 1.83 4.03 14.91
CA GLN A 132 1.09 5.29 14.84
C GLN A 132 2.02 6.41 14.39
N TYR A 133 1.51 7.21 13.47
CA TYR A 133 2.10 8.46 13.03
C TYR A 133 1.16 9.58 13.44
N ILE A 134 1.72 10.68 13.96
CA ILE A 134 0.95 11.86 14.28
C ILE A 134 1.54 13.11 13.65
N SER A 135 0.66 14.06 13.31
CA SER A 135 0.99 15.41 12.88
C SER A 135 0.16 16.38 13.72
N VAL A 136 0.83 17.10 14.62
CA VAL A 136 0.21 18.08 15.52
C VAL A 136 0.27 19.44 14.86
N GLY A 137 -0.85 20.17 14.78
CA GLY A 137 -0.88 21.52 14.20
C GLY A 137 -0.43 21.61 12.74
N GLY A 138 -0.44 20.49 12.00
CA GLY A 138 0.03 20.41 10.62
C GLY A 138 1.55 20.25 10.45
N GLU A 139 2.29 19.97 11.53
CA GLU A 139 3.74 19.70 11.48
C GLU A 139 4.11 18.40 10.76
N ALA A 140 5.41 18.15 10.62
CA ALA A 140 5.92 16.90 10.06
C ALA A 140 5.43 15.67 10.84
N TRP A 141 5.13 14.59 10.11
CA TRP A 141 4.71 13.33 10.71
C TRP A 141 5.83 12.76 11.58
N ARG A 142 5.49 12.40 12.83
CA ARG A 142 6.38 11.68 13.74
C ARG A 142 5.78 10.35 14.16
N VAL A 143 6.64 9.35 14.34
CA VAL A 143 6.25 8.04 14.86
C VAL A 143 6.08 8.14 16.37
N VAL A 144 5.01 7.54 16.90
CA VAL A 144 4.74 7.46 18.33
C VAL A 144 4.26 6.05 18.71
N PRO A 145 4.36 5.66 19.99
CA PRO A 145 3.66 4.48 20.50
C PRO A 145 2.16 4.57 20.21
N LEU A 146 1.54 3.41 19.94
CA LEU A 146 0.10 3.34 19.71
C LEU A 146 -0.64 3.85 20.94
N GLN A 147 -1.43 4.91 20.75
CA GLN A 147 -2.22 5.51 21.81
C GLN A 147 -3.46 4.65 22.11
N PRO A 148 -3.80 4.45 23.41
CA PRO A 148 -4.94 3.61 23.80
C PRO A 148 -6.28 4.03 23.19
N GLY A 149 -6.49 5.33 22.93
CA GLY A 149 -7.75 5.84 22.37
C GLY A 149 -8.07 5.37 20.94
N LEU A 150 -7.08 4.84 20.20
CA LEU A 150 -7.29 4.32 18.84
C LEU A 150 -7.56 2.81 18.81
N VAL A 151 -7.42 2.14 19.96
CA VAL A 151 -7.75 0.72 20.10
C VAL A 151 -9.24 0.49 19.84
N GLY A 152 -9.56 -0.60 19.16
CA GLY A 152 -10.91 -0.97 18.77
C GLY A 152 -11.42 -0.18 17.56
N ARG A 153 -10.73 0.90 17.15
CA ARG A 153 -11.12 1.68 15.99
C ARG A 153 -11.11 0.77 14.76
N ARG A 154 -12.24 0.71 14.08
CA ARG A 154 -12.36 0.00 12.82
C ARG A 154 -11.48 0.66 11.77
N ALA A 155 -10.87 -0.14 10.92
CA ALA A 155 -10.18 0.37 9.74
C ALA A 155 -11.13 1.31 9.01
N ASN A 156 -10.63 2.45 8.56
CA ASN A 156 -11.38 3.36 7.70
C ASN A 156 -10.58 3.70 6.44
N LEU A 157 -9.52 2.92 6.18
CA LEU A 157 -8.72 2.94 4.97
C LEU A 157 -8.71 1.56 4.30
N LEU A 158 -8.64 1.54 2.97
CA LEU A 158 -8.51 0.33 2.19
C LEU A 158 -7.10 -0.25 2.41
N THR A 159 -7.05 -1.48 2.92
CA THR A 159 -5.81 -2.17 3.28
C THR A 159 -5.33 -3.12 2.18
N HIS A 160 -6.25 -3.60 1.34
CA HIS A 160 -5.95 -4.46 0.20
C HIS A 160 -6.26 -3.73 -1.11
N ILE A 161 -5.23 -3.59 -1.96
CA ILE A 161 -5.32 -2.90 -3.25
C ILE A 161 -5.32 -3.96 -4.35
N ARG A 162 -6.24 -3.84 -5.30
CA ARG A 162 -6.31 -4.68 -6.49
C ARG A 162 -5.06 -4.47 -7.35
N PRO A 163 -4.38 -5.54 -7.79
CA PRO A 163 -3.27 -5.44 -8.73
C PRO A 163 -3.64 -4.79 -10.09
N THR A 164 -4.94 -4.76 -10.42
CA THR A 164 -5.50 -4.12 -11.63
C THR A 164 -5.91 -2.66 -11.41
N GLY A 165 -5.65 -2.11 -10.23
CA GLY A 165 -6.07 -0.76 -9.83
C GLY A 165 -7.41 -0.70 -9.12
N GLU A 166 -7.59 0.39 -8.38
CA GLU A 166 -8.82 0.72 -7.65
C GLU A 166 -9.72 1.65 -8.47
N SER A 167 -10.99 1.73 -8.08
CA SER A 167 -11.89 2.76 -8.62
C SER A 167 -11.35 4.16 -8.32
N GLY A 168 -11.64 5.13 -9.19
CA GLY A 168 -11.18 6.51 -9.01
C GLY A 168 -11.59 7.13 -7.66
N LEU A 169 -12.73 6.68 -7.11
CA LEU A 169 -13.17 6.92 -5.74
C LEU A 169 -13.59 5.61 -5.09
N VAL A 170 -12.99 5.29 -3.94
CA VAL A 170 -13.36 4.18 -3.07
C VAL A 170 -14.23 4.71 -1.94
N ARG A 171 -15.50 4.29 -1.93
CA ARG A 171 -16.49 4.71 -0.93
C ARG A 171 -16.37 3.90 0.37
N GLU A 172 -16.90 4.44 1.47
CA GLU A 172 -16.91 3.77 2.78
C GLU A 172 -17.50 2.35 2.70
N GLN A 173 -18.68 2.23 2.09
CA GLN A 173 -19.45 0.98 1.92
C GLN A 173 -18.65 -0.15 1.26
N TYR A 174 -17.79 0.20 0.29
CA TYR A 174 -16.99 -0.78 -0.44
C TYR A 174 -15.94 -1.44 0.47
N LYS A 175 -15.38 -0.68 1.42
CA LYS A 175 -14.37 -1.17 2.36
C LYS A 175 -14.98 -2.10 3.38
N GLU A 176 -16.25 -1.89 3.72
CA GLU A 176 -16.97 -2.77 4.64
C GLU A 176 -17.05 -4.21 4.15
N MET A 177 -17.17 -4.39 2.84
CA MET A 177 -17.17 -5.71 2.22
C MET A 177 -15.80 -6.38 2.32
N HIS A 178 -14.71 -5.64 2.11
CA HIS A 178 -13.33 -6.16 2.22
C HIS A 178 -12.98 -6.61 3.64
N TRP A 179 -13.52 -5.97 4.67
CA TRP A 179 -13.25 -6.36 6.06
C TRP A 179 -13.74 -7.77 6.40
N ARG A 180 -14.76 -8.28 5.71
CA ARG A 180 -15.31 -9.62 6.01
C ARG A 180 -14.34 -10.75 5.72
N THR A 181 -13.45 -10.56 4.73
CA THR A 181 -12.49 -11.57 4.28
C THR A 181 -11.05 -11.24 4.64
N SER A 182 -10.79 -10.06 5.21
CA SER A 182 -9.45 -9.64 5.62
C SER A 182 -8.99 -10.33 6.90
N SER A 183 -7.68 -10.38 7.15
CA SER A 183 -7.12 -10.74 8.47
C SER A 183 -7.48 -9.69 9.52
N ASP A 184 -7.56 -10.09 10.79
CA ASP A 184 -8.02 -9.21 11.89
C ASP A 184 -7.21 -7.92 12.01
N GLN A 185 -5.90 -7.99 11.75
CA GLN A 185 -5.03 -6.81 11.82
C GLN A 185 -5.44 -5.68 10.85
N TYR A 186 -6.17 -6.01 9.79
CA TYR A 186 -6.65 -5.07 8.78
C TYR A 186 -8.11 -4.63 9.00
N LYS A 187 -8.83 -5.22 9.96
CA LYS A 187 -10.24 -4.90 10.24
C LYS A 187 -10.40 -3.78 11.26
N SER A 188 -9.59 -3.82 12.31
CA SER A 188 -9.62 -2.88 13.42
C SER A 188 -8.29 -2.90 14.16
N ILE A 189 -8.02 -1.88 14.97
CA ILE A 189 -6.86 -1.86 15.85
C ILE A 189 -7.13 -2.77 17.05
N SER A 190 -6.61 -4.01 17.05
CA SER A 190 -6.78 -4.93 18.17
C SER A 190 -5.92 -4.53 19.38
N MET A 191 -6.27 -4.95 20.61
CA MET A 191 -5.37 -4.94 21.79
C MET A 191 -4.56 -6.23 21.94
N SER A 192 -5.10 -7.33 21.43
CA SER A 192 -4.45 -8.63 21.46
C SER A 192 -4.03 -8.97 20.04
N TRP A 193 -2.74 -9.11 19.85
CA TRP A 193 -2.15 -9.35 18.54
C TRP A 193 -1.42 -10.68 18.59
N LYS A 194 -1.93 -11.64 17.82
CA LYS A 194 -1.16 -12.80 17.39
C LYS A 194 -0.55 -12.42 16.06
N THR A 195 0.78 -12.40 16.02
CA THR A 195 1.47 -12.29 14.74
C THR A 195 1.28 -13.61 13.99
N ASN A 196 0.89 -13.53 12.72
CA ASN A 196 0.88 -14.68 11.80
C ASN A 196 2.26 -14.86 11.12
N CYS A 197 3.22 -14.06 11.56
CA CYS A 197 4.65 -14.25 11.46
C CYS A 197 5.13 -14.87 12.78
#